data_AF-A0A0G0T5D1-F1
#
_entry.id   AF-A0A0G0T5D1-F1
#
_cell.length_a   1.000
_cell.length_b   1.000
_cell.length_c   1.000
_cell.angle_alpha   90.00
_cell.angle_beta   90.00
_cell.angle_gamma   90.00
#
_symmetry.space_group_name_H-M   'P 1'
#
loop_
_entity.id
_entity.type
_entity.pdbx_description
1 polymer ?
#
loop_
_entity_poly.entity_id
_entity_poly.type
_entity_poly.pdbx_seq_one_letter_code
_entity_poly.pdbx_strand_id
1 'polypeptide(L)'
;MSGEIKYPYAKAYKIALEVLEQLKPYCERIEIAGSIRRKKAEVGDIELVIIPKPYSIGLFESGIATVINKLEKVRGELPCKATQRILPSGIKLDIFFATEENWGNIFAMRTGSSDYSHKVLANGWVRQGFKSEGGYLFKNGERYEVREEKDLFKLIGVRYVEPEDRNL
;
A
#
# COMPACT_ATOMS: atom_id res chain seq x y z
N MET A 1 -3.48 -16.96 21.96
CA MET A 1 -2.97 -16.69 20.59
C MET A 1 -3.99 -17.25 19.61
N SER A 2 -5.01 -16.47 19.23
CA SER A 2 -5.86 -16.85 18.10
C SER A 2 -5.02 -16.65 16.84
N GLY A 3 -4.79 -17.73 16.08
CA GLY A 3 -4.09 -17.65 14.80
C GLY A 3 -4.79 -16.62 13.90
N GLU A 4 -4.01 -15.84 13.18
CA GLU A 4 -4.55 -14.84 12.27
C GLU A 4 -5.35 -15.56 11.17
N ILE A 5 -6.64 -15.23 11.05
CA ILE A 5 -7.53 -15.85 10.06
C ILE A 5 -6.97 -15.57 8.66
N LYS A 6 -6.73 -16.64 7.89
CA LYS A 6 -6.34 -16.55 6.48
C LYS A 6 -7.52 -16.88 5.58
N TYR A 7 -7.54 -16.26 4.42
CA TYR A 7 -8.59 -16.39 3.40
C TYR A 7 -7.99 -16.96 2.12
N PRO A 8 -8.68 -17.85 1.39
CA PRO A 8 -8.24 -18.27 0.07
C PRO A 8 -8.15 -17.09 -0.90
N TYR A 9 -7.13 -17.09 -1.76
CA TYR A 9 -6.86 -16.03 -2.74
C TYR A 9 -8.12 -15.54 -3.46
N ALA A 10 -8.89 -16.45 -4.06
CA ALA A 10 -10.07 -16.08 -4.84
C ALA A 10 -11.12 -15.31 -4.01
N LYS A 11 -11.30 -15.69 -2.74
CA LYS A 11 -12.23 -15.00 -1.82
C LYS A 11 -11.71 -13.61 -1.46
N ALA A 12 -10.44 -13.51 -1.07
CA ALA A 12 -9.84 -12.24 -0.70
C ALA A 12 -9.76 -11.26 -1.89
N TYR A 13 -9.39 -11.76 -3.07
CA TYR A 13 -9.31 -10.97 -4.30
C TYR A 13 -10.67 -10.42 -4.72
N LYS A 14 -11.74 -11.23 -4.64
CA LYS A 14 -13.10 -10.76 -4.90
C LYS A 14 -13.49 -9.61 -3.96
N ILE A 15 -13.25 -9.76 -2.65
CA ILE A 15 -13.53 -8.71 -1.66
C ILE A 15 -12.69 -7.45 -1.95
N ALA A 16 -11.41 -7.61 -2.31
CA ALA A 16 -10.54 -6.50 -2.64
C ALA A 16 -11.04 -5.71 -3.86
N LEU A 17 -11.55 -6.39 -4.89
CA LEU A 17 -12.15 -5.73 -6.06
C LEU A 17 -13.43 -4.95 -5.70
N GLU A 18 -14.29 -5.51 -4.85
CA GLU A 18 -15.50 -4.83 -4.38
C GLU A 18 -15.19 -3.54 -3.60
N VAL A 19 -14.14 -3.56 -2.78
CA VAL A 19 -13.68 -2.36 -2.06
C VAL A 19 -12.99 -1.37 -3.01
N LEU A 20 -12.17 -1.87 -3.94
CA LEU A 20 -11.49 -1.04 -4.93
C LEU A 20 -12.52 -0.24 -5.73
N GLU A 21 -13.57 -0.88 -6.25
CA GLU A 21 -14.60 -0.19 -7.04
C GLU A 21 -15.39 0.85 -6.22
N GLN A 22 -15.57 0.65 -4.91
CA GLN A 22 -16.17 1.66 -4.04
C GLN A 22 -15.28 2.89 -3.80
N LEU A 23 -13.96 2.69 -3.73
CA LEU A 23 -13.00 3.76 -3.43
C LEU A 23 -12.50 4.48 -4.69
N LYS A 24 -12.46 3.80 -5.83
CA LYS A 24 -11.91 4.28 -7.11
C LYS A 24 -12.44 5.64 -7.57
N PRO A 25 -13.74 5.98 -7.43
CA PRO A 25 -14.24 7.31 -7.83
C PRO A 25 -13.55 8.46 -7.09
N TYR A 26 -13.05 8.22 -5.87
CA TYR A 26 -12.42 9.19 -4.99
C TYR A 26 -10.89 9.18 -5.03
N CYS A 27 -10.30 8.41 -5.95
CA CYS A 27 -8.86 8.28 -6.10
C CYS A 27 -8.42 8.82 -7.46
N GLU A 28 -7.29 9.50 -7.50
CA GLU A 28 -6.55 9.73 -8.75
C GLU A 28 -5.90 8.43 -9.22
N ARG A 29 -5.44 7.60 -8.27
CA ARG A 29 -4.89 6.26 -8.52
C ARG A 29 -5.18 5.33 -7.36
N ILE A 30 -5.49 4.08 -7.64
CA ILE A 30 -5.72 3.03 -6.64
C ILE A 30 -5.24 1.70 -7.21
N GLU A 31 -4.47 0.94 -6.42
CA GLU A 31 -3.99 -0.38 -6.78
C GLU A 31 -4.04 -1.34 -5.59
N ILE A 32 -4.30 -2.62 -5.90
CA ILE A 32 -4.19 -3.70 -4.91
C ILE A 32 -2.70 -4.06 -4.75
N ALA A 33 -2.23 -4.12 -3.52
CA ALA A 33 -0.86 -4.48 -3.16
C ALA A 33 -0.84 -5.78 -2.33
N GLY A 34 0.19 -5.93 -1.49
CA GLY A 34 0.29 -7.02 -0.53
C GLY A 34 0.27 -8.41 -1.16
N SER A 35 -0.17 -9.38 -0.35
CA SER A 35 -0.17 -10.80 -0.70
C SER A 35 -1.08 -11.13 -1.89
N ILE A 36 -2.13 -10.34 -2.12
CA ILE A 36 -3.02 -10.47 -3.28
C ILE A 36 -2.27 -10.13 -4.57
N ARG A 37 -1.54 -9.02 -4.62
CA ARG A 37 -0.74 -8.68 -5.81
C ARG A 37 0.34 -9.73 -6.09
N ARG A 38 0.89 -10.36 -5.05
CA ARG A 38 1.85 -11.48 -5.17
C ARG A 38 1.20 -12.85 -5.43
N LYS A 39 -0.13 -12.92 -5.61
CA LYS A 39 -0.90 -14.15 -5.85
C LYS A 39 -0.66 -15.27 -4.82
N LYS A 40 -0.51 -14.91 -3.54
CA LYS A 40 -0.41 -15.91 -2.47
C LYS A 40 -1.73 -16.68 -2.34
N ALA A 41 -1.64 -18.00 -2.17
CA ALA A 41 -2.80 -18.88 -2.01
C ALA A 41 -3.66 -18.51 -0.77
N GLU A 42 -3.00 -18.04 0.28
CA GLU A 42 -3.61 -17.60 1.54
C GLU A 42 -3.30 -16.13 1.81
N VAL A 43 -4.33 -15.37 2.16
CA VAL A 43 -4.31 -13.91 2.35
C VAL A 43 -4.78 -13.59 3.77
N GLY A 44 -4.02 -12.81 4.54
CA GLY A 44 -4.42 -12.38 5.89
C GLY A 44 -5.21 -11.07 5.91
N ASP A 45 -4.82 -10.14 5.05
CA ASP A 45 -5.33 -8.80 4.93
C ASP A 45 -5.36 -8.35 3.46
N ILE A 46 -6.19 -7.35 3.18
CA ILE A 46 -6.23 -6.64 1.90
C ILE A 46 -5.39 -5.38 2.05
N GLU A 47 -4.45 -5.16 1.15
CA GLU A 47 -3.67 -3.92 1.09
C GLU A 47 -4.02 -3.12 -0.16
N LEU A 48 -4.34 -1.84 0.00
CA LEU A 48 -4.54 -0.89 -1.09
C LEU A 48 -3.54 0.26 -0.97
N VAL A 49 -2.97 0.67 -2.09
CA VAL A 49 -2.18 1.92 -2.20
C VAL A 49 -3.00 2.90 -3.02
N ILE A 50 -3.17 4.12 -2.50
CA ILE A 50 -4.06 5.12 -3.09
C ILE A 50 -3.41 6.51 -3.18
N ILE A 51 -3.66 7.20 -4.27
CA ILE A 51 -3.52 8.65 -4.38
C ILE A 51 -4.95 9.21 -4.31
N PRO A 52 -5.37 9.82 -3.19
CA PRO A 52 -6.73 10.32 -3.05
C PRO A 52 -6.92 11.60 -3.88
N LYS A 53 -8.12 11.79 -4.42
CA LYS A 53 -8.58 13.12 -4.85
C LYS A 53 -8.72 14.02 -3.62
N PRO A 54 -8.76 15.36 -3.76
CA PRO A 54 -9.06 16.26 -2.65
C PRO A 54 -10.33 15.85 -1.90
N TYR A 55 -10.26 15.83 -0.57
CA TYR A 55 -11.37 15.42 0.30
C TYR A 55 -11.35 16.21 1.61
N SER A 56 -12.49 16.25 2.29
CA SER A 56 -12.68 16.90 3.59
C SER A 56 -13.10 15.89 4.64
N ILE A 57 -12.72 16.14 5.89
CA ILE A 57 -13.13 15.36 7.07
C ILE A 57 -14.03 16.21 7.99
N GLY A 58 -14.68 15.57 8.98
CA GLY A 58 -15.49 16.24 9.99
C GLY A 58 -16.95 16.42 9.56
N LEU A 59 -17.59 17.52 9.97
CA LEU A 59 -19.04 17.73 9.78
C LEU A 59 -19.46 17.77 8.30
N PHE A 60 -18.60 18.28 7.41
CA PHE A 60 -18.82 18.35 5.97
C PHE A 60 -17.90 17.37 5.23
N GLU A 61 -17.90 16.11 5.69
CA GLU A 61 -17.09 15.04 5.10
C GLU A 61 -17.40 14.85 3.61
N SER A 62 -16.35 14.66 2.81
CA SER A 62 -16.45 14.46 1.37
C SER A 62 -15.40 13.46 0.87
N GLY A 63 -15.53 13.05 -0.39
CA GLY A 63 -14.55 12.19 -1.05
C GLY A 63 -14.39 10.83 -0.37
N ILE A 64 -13.14 10.34 -0.31
CA ILE A 64 -12.82 9.00 0.16
C ILE A 64 -13.17 8.77 1.64
N ALA A 65 -13.19 9.84 2.45
CA ALA A 65 -13.52 9.79 3.87
C ALA A 65 -14.95 9.25 4.09
N THR A 66 -15.91 9.61 3.22
CA THR A 66 -17.31 9.16 3.26
C THR A 66 -17.52 7.64 3.13
N VAL A 67 -16.48 6.93 2.69
CA VAL A 67 -16.45 5.46 2.63
C VAL A 67 -15.61 4.90 3.78
N ILE A 68 -14.37 5.38 3.95
CA ILE A 68 -13.42 4.85 4.93
C ILE A 68 -13.93 4.99 6.37
N ASN A 69 -14.59 6.10 6.71
CA ASN A 69 -15.04 6.37 8.08
C ASN A 69 -16.33 5.61 8.46
N LYS A 70 -16.99 4.94 7.50
CA LYS A 70 -18.09 3.99 7.79
C LYS A 70 -17.60 2.61 8.21
N LEU A 71 -16.35 2.28 7.93
CA LEU A 71 -15.75 1.00 8.29
C LEU A 71 -15.24 1.03 9.72
N GLU A 72 -15.27 -0.12 10.39
CA GLU A 72 -14.75 -0.24 11.75
C GLU A 72 -13.24 0.08 11.75
N LYS A 73 -12.86 1.09 12.56
CA LYS A 73 -11.48 1.56 12.66
C LYS A 73 -10.67 0.71 13.63
N VAL A 74 -9.56 0.17 13.15
CA VAL A 74 -8.53 -0.42 14.00
C VAL A 74 -7.48 0.63 14.38
N ARG A 75 -6.96 1.38 13.39
CA ARG A 75 -5.96 2.45 13.60
C ARG A 75 -5.94 3.46 12.45
N GLY A 76 -5.38 4.64 12.71
CA GLY A 76 -5.20 5.73 11.74
C GLY A 76 -6.48 6.55 11.54
N GLU A 77 -6.51 7.77 12.08
CA GLU A 77 -7.57 8.75 11.83
C GLU A 77 -7.28 9.54 10.55
N LEU A 78 -8.28 9.84 9.73
CA LEU A 78 -8.05 10.68 8.55
C LEU A 78 -7.89 12.16 8.97
N PRO A 79 -7.07 12.96 8.26
CA PRO A 79 -6.10 12.54 7.25
C PRO A 79 -4.88 11.85 7.87
N CYS A 80 -4.38 10.78 7.24
CA CYS A 80 -3.18 10.06 7.69
C CYS A 80 -2.40 9.46 6.51
N LYS A 81 -1.20 8.97 6.79
CA LYS A 81 -0.35 8.25 5.82
C LYS A 81 -0.80 6.80 5.59
N ALA A 82 -1.40 6.18 6.60
CA ALA A 82 -1.93 4.83 6.51
C ALA A 82 -3.03 4.61 7.55
N THR A 83 -3.99 3.76 7.20
CA THR A 83 -5.11 3.44 8.06
C THR A 83 -5.51 1.97 7.93
N GLN A 84 -6.00 1.36 9.01
CA GLN A 84 -6.49 -0.01 9.00
C GLN A 84 -7.96 -0.05 9.43
N ARG A 85 -8.75 -0.79 8.66
CA ARG A 85 -10.19 -0.98 8.84
C ARG A 85 -10.53 -2.48 8.90
N ILE A 86 -11.67 -2.81 9.48
CA ILE A 86 -12.29 -4.13 9.37
C ILE A 86 -13.45 -4.02 8.38
N LEU A 87 -13.45 -4.89 7.36
CA LEU A 87 -14.55 -4.98 6.42
C LEU A 87 -15.72 -5.78 7.02
N PRO A 88 -16.96 -5.62 6.51
CA PRO A 88 -18.10 -6.43 6.95
C PRO A 88 -17.88 -7.95 6.85
N SER A 89 -16.99 -8.40 5.97
CA SER A 89 -16.58 -9.80 5.83
C SER A 89 -15.64 -10.30 6.94
N GLY A 90 -15.17 -9.41 7.82
CA GLY A 90 -14.22 -9.69 8.90
C GLY A 90 -12.74 -9.64 8.48
N ILE A 91 -12.43 -9.51 7.18
CA ILE A 91 -11.04 -9.36 6.72
C ILE A 91 -10.55 -7.93 6.99
N LYS A 92 -9.27 -7.80 7.38
CA LYS A 92 -8.64 -6.50 7.58
C LYS A 92 -8.35 -5.84 6.23
N LEU A 93 -8.49 -4.52 6.19
CA LEU A 93 -8.14 -3.67 5.08
C LEU A 93 -7.10 -2.64 5.55
N ASP A 94 -5.89 -2.72 5.04
CA ASP A 94 -4.87 -1.69 5.20
C ASP A 94 -4.84 -0.79 3.95
N ILE A 95 -4.95 0.52 4.17
CA ILE A 95 -4.92 1.54 3.11
C ILE A 95 -3.69 2.42 3.34
N PHE A 96 -2.87 2.57 2.30
CA PHE A 96 -1.67 3.39 2.28
C PHE A 96 -1.86 4.58 1.35
N PHE A 97 -1.73 5.78 1.90
CA PHE A 97 -1.87 7.02 1.14
C PHE A 97 -0.52 7.42 0.56
N ALA A 98 -0.51 7.69 -0.73
CA ALA A 98 0.64 8.11 -1.53
C ALA A 98 0.34 9.43 -2.25
N THR A 99 1.40 10.08 -2.70
CA THR A 99 1.39 11.14 -3.70
C THR A 99 1.95 10.58 -5.01
N GLU A 100 1.81 11.31 -6.11
CA GLU A 100 2.47 10.93 -7.36
C GLU A 100 3.98 10.78 -7.17
N GLU A 101 4.59 11.69 -6.41
CA GLU A 101 6.04 11.74 -6.16
C GLU A 101 6.60 10.54 -5.39
N ASN A 102 5.80 9.84 -4.57
CA ASN A 102 6.28 8.72 -3.75
C ASN A 102 5.56 7.39 -4.03
N TRP A 103 4.65 7.38 -5.00
CA TRP A 103 3.83 6.23 -5.35
C TRP A 103 4.67 4.97 -5.57
N GLY A 104 5.70 5.05 -6.42
CA GLY A 104 6.53 3.92 -6.82
C GLY A 104 7.24 3.27 -5.63
N ASN A 105 7.71 4.07 -4.67
CA ASN A 105 8.36 3.55 -3.47
C ASN A 105 7.35 2.87 -2.54
N ILE A 106 6.23 3.54 -2.22
CA ILE A 106 5.19 2.98 -1.35
C ILE A 106 4.61 1.71 -1.98
N PHE A 107 4.29 1.73 -3.27
CA PHE A 107 3.71 0.59 -3.97
C PHE A 107 4.65 -0.62 -3.99
N ALA A 108 5.95 -0.41 -4.23
CA ALA A 108 6.95 -1.48 -4.15
C ALA A 108 7.03 -2.08 -2.74
N MET A 109 7.13 -1.22 -1.72
CA MET A 109 7.22 -1.64 -0.32
C MET A 109 5.97 -2.40 0.15
N ARG A 110 4.77 -1.93 -0.21
CA ARG A 110 3.50 -2.55 0.17
C ARG A 110 3.18 -3.78 -0.66
N THR A 111 3.72 -3.88 -1.87
CA THR A 111 3.66 -5.14 -2.62
C THR A 111 4.38 -6.25 -1.89
N GLY A 112 5.45 -5.97 -1.14
CA GLY A 112 6.10 -6.96 -0.29
C GLY A 112 6.81 -8.09 -1.07
N SER A 113 7.09 -9.23 -0.44
CA SER A 113 6.84 -9.58 0.99
C SER A 113 7.56 -8.62 1.97
N SER A 114 7.21 -8.66 3.27
CA SER A 114 7.93 -7.87 4.29
C SER A 114 9.45 -8.13 4.23
N ASP A 115 9.85 -9.39 4.08
CA ASP A 115 11.23 -9.77 3.87
C ASP A 115 11.81 -9.20 2.57
N TYR A 116 11.09 -9.24 1.45
CA TYR A 116 11.53 -8.64 0.20
C TYR A 116 11.73 -7.13 0.33
N SER A 117 10.76 -6.43 0.92
CA SER A 117 10.83 -4.98 1.14
C SER A 117 12.01 -4.59 2.02
N HIS A 118 12.32 -5.34 3.08
CA HIS A 118 13.48 -5.05 3.92
C HIS A 118 14.80 -5.50 3.29
N LYS A 119 14.90 -6.76 2.85
CA LYS A 119 16.17 -7.38 2.46
C LYS A 119 16.64 -6.98 1.06
N VAL A 120 15.72 -6.62 0.16
CA VAL A 120 16.04 -6.24 -1.23
C VAL A 120 15.87 -4.76 -1.42
N LEU A 121 14.64 -4.23 -1.23
CA LEU A 121 14.38 -2.83 -1.52
C LEU A 121 15.13 -1.93 -0.54
N ALA A 122 14.96 -2.17 0.77
CA ALA A 122 15.55 -1.32 1.79
C ALA A 122 17.07 -1.35 1.83
N ASN A 123 17.63 -2.55 1.81
CA ASN A 123 19.08 -2.70 1.65
C ASN A 123 19.58 -2.10 0.34
N GLY A 124 18.82 -2.21 -0.76
CA GLY A 124 19.17 -1.64 -2.05
C GLY A 124 19.34 -0.13 -1.99
N TRP A 125 18.34 0.60 -1.49
CA TRP A 125 18.45 2.07 -1.40
C TRP A 125 19.50 2.49 -0.37
N VAL A 126 19.65 1.78 0.75
CA VAL A 126 20.70 2.07 1.75
C VAL A 126 22.10 1.92 1.14
N ARG A 127 22.35 0.88 0.33
CA ARG A 127 23.63 0.67 -0.37
C ARG A 127 23.93 1.79 -1.38
N GLN A 128 22.89 2.37 -1.98
CA GLN A 128 23.03 3.54 -2.84
C GLN A 128 23.14 4.86 -2.06
N GLY A 129 23.15 4.82 -0.73
CA GLY A 129 23.29 5.99 0.14
C GLY A 129 22.00 6.76 0.40
N PHE A 130 20.84 6.18 0.07
CA PHE A 130 19.54 6.77 0.38
C PHE A 130 19.05 6.39 1.77
N LYS A 131 18.26 7.28 2.37
CA LYS A 131 17.43 7.03 3.55
C LYS A 131 15.96 7.13 3.16
N SER A 132 15.11 6.28 3.73
CA SER A 132 13.67 6.33 3.47
C SER A 132 12.95 7.03 4.61
N GLU A 133 12.14 8.03 4.31
CA GLU A 133 11.32 8.75 5.29
C GLU A 133 9.98 9.16 4.68
N GLY A 134 8.87 8.83 5.36
CA GLY A 134 7.53 9.25 4.93
C GLY A 134 7.10 8.76 3.54
N GLY A 135 7.70 7.67 3.04
CA GLY A 135 7.48 7.15 1.69
C GLY A 135 8.44 7.72 0.64
N TYR A 136 9.25 8.71 0.96
CA TYR A 136 10.26 9.29 0.06
C TYR A 136 11.65 8.73 0.33
N LEU A 137 12.54 8.85 -0.66
CA LEU A 137 13.96 8.58 -0.50
C LEU A 137 14.75 9.89 -0.45
N PHE A 138 15.78 9.94 0.38
CA PHE A 138 16.64 11.10 0.59
C PHE A 138 18.10 10.75 0.47
N LYS A 139 18.90 11.58 -0.20
CA LYS A 139 20.36 11.45 -0.27
C LYS A 139 20.99 12.83 -0.23
N ASN A 140 21.99 13.01 0.64
CA ASN A 140 22.67 14.30 0.84
C ASN A 140 21.73 15.49 1.15
N GLY A 141 20.60 15.23 1.84
CA GLY A 141 19.59 16.25 2.16
C GLY A 141 18.59 16.54 1.04
N GLU A 142 18.77 15.96 -0.14
CA GLU A 142 17.86 16.10 -1.27
C GLU A 142 16.81 14.97 -1.27
N ARG A 143 15.55 15.32 -1.56
CA ARG A 143 14.43 14.39 -1.71
C ARG A 143 14.32 13.90 -3.15
N TYR A 144 14.19 12.60 -3.33
CA TYR A 144 14.04 11.95 -4.63
C TYR A 144 12.61 11.48 -4.83
N GLU A 145 12.06 11.81 -5.99
CA GLU A 145 10.77 11.31 -6.43
C GLU A 145 10.91 9.91 -7.03
N VAL A 146 10.00 9.03 -6.64
CA VAL A 146 9.90 7.66 -7.14
C VAL A 146 8.45 7.48 -7.58
N ARG A 147 8.16 7.87 -8.81
CA ARG A 147 6.78 7.93 -9.34
C ARG A 147 6.27 6.57 -9.76
N GLU A 148 7.10 5.72 -10.34
CA GLU A 148 6.75 4.34 -10.67
C GLU A 148 7.62 3.31 -9.93
N GLU A 149 7.05 2.13 -9.73
CA GLU A 149 7.77 1.03 -9.07
C GLU A 149 9.08 0.69 -9.80
N LYS A 150 9.08 0.69 -11.14
CA LYS A 150 10.28 0.44 -11.94
C LYS A 150 11.36 1.51 -11.75
N ASP A 151 10.98 2.75 -11.41
CA ASP A 151 11.94 3.81 -11.11
C ASP A 151 12.71 3.50 -9.83
N LEU A 152 12.04 2.94 -8.81
CA LEU A 152 12.71 2.47 -7.59
C LEU A 152 13.79 1.45 -7.92
N PHE A 153 13.43 0.39 -8.66
CA PHE A 153 14.34 -0.69 -9.02
C PHE A 153 15.58 -0.16 -9.76
N LYS A 154 15.37 0.74 -10.73
CA LYS A 154 16.46 1.42 -11.44
C LYS A 154 17.32 2.27 -10.49
N LEU A 155 16.69 3.06 -9.62
CA LEU A 155 17.35 3.96 -8.68
C LEU A 155 18.23 3.21 -7.68
N ILE A 156 17.78 2.04 -7.20
CA ILE A 156 18.52 1.22 -6.23
C ILE A 156 19.53 0.26 -6.89
N GLY A 157 19.55 0.18 -8.22
CA GLY A 157 20.45 -0.69 -8.98
C GLY A 157 20.10 -2.17 -8.89
N VAL A 158 18.81 -2.51 -8.75
CA VAL A 158 18.33 -3.90 -8.67
C VAL A 158 17.45 -4.21 -9.88
N ARG A 159 17.57 -5.41 -10.45
CA ARG A 159 16.70 -5.86 -11.55
C ARG A 159 15.25 -5.85 -11.08
N TYR A 160 14.33 -5.34 -11.92
CA TYR A 160 12.90 -5.45 -11.66
C TYR A 160 12.46 -6.92 -11.58
N VAL A 161 11.74 -7.25 -10.53
CA VAL A 161 11.18 -8.59 -10.27
C VAL A 161 9.66 -8.47 -10.25
N GLU A 162 8.97 -9.38 -10.92
CA GLU A 162 7.50 -9.40 -10.91
C GLU A 162 6.96 -9.65 -9.49
N PRO A 163 5.82 -9.06 -9.10
CA PRO A 163 5.27 -9.17 -7.75
C PRO A 163 5.17 -10.61 -7.22
N GLU A 164 4.76 -11.54 -8.06
CA GLU A 164 4.61 -12.97 -7.73
C GLU A 164 5.92 -13.61 -7.28
N ASP A 165 7.05 -13.11 -7.76
CA ASP A 165 8.39 -13.63 -7.48
C ASP A 165 9.08 -12.92 -6.30
N ARG A 166 8.41 -11.95 -5.66
CA ARG A 166 8.95 -11.19 -4.51
C ARG A 166 8.74 -11.91 -3.18
N ASN A 167 9.09 -13.19 -3.16
CA ASN A 167 9.00 -14.05 -1.98
C ASN A 167 10.42 -14.36 -1.50
N LEU A 168 10.79 -13.78 -0.37
CA LEU A 168 11.98 -14.12 0.41
C LEU A 168 11.57 -14.66 1.78
#